data_AF-A0A6J4CTI3-F1
#
_entry.id   AF-A0A6J4CTI3-F1
#
_cell.length_a   1.000
_cell.length_b   1.000
_cell.length_c   1.000
_cell.angle_alpha   90.00
_cell.angle_beta   90.00
_cell.angle_gamma   90.00
#
_symmetry.space_group_name_H-M   'P 1'
#
loop_
_entity.id
_entity.type
_entity.pdbx_description
1 polymer ?
#
loop_
_entity_poly.entity_id
_entity_poly.type
_entity_poly.pdbx_seq_one_letter_code
_entity_poly.pdbx_strand_id
1 'polypeptide(L)'
;MFFYFFVIIVFFLNCFICNIVFWWSIFFLMTLVFVFLNFNNSYSSINYFIFQEFLGLLFVFFSFGVLQFFIILLKVGVSPFHFWCLNIFNGLSGFSTFWFLTFQKLPYFPVFSFIFDYSFFFFLVFGIIFCYFNLFFCKSFKSMVFISSVESFNWLLISLFSSLFSGFFLFLYYVFVMFFLLDYSSTKGYDFYNWELVFLFMNFPMTITFFIKIFSIIFFFNISSFYLLFVLFLMVFSVFSFGFWFFNVGLKFSYYGFYNFSFFYFVFFPLMFFCLF
;
A
#
# COMPACT_ATOMS: atom_id res chain seq x y z
N MET A 1 -18.55 -1.85 -5.48
CA MET A 1 -18.69 -3.31 -5.28
C MET A 1 -18.24 -4.12 -6.49
N PHE A 2 -18.85 -3.94 -7.67
CA PHE A 2 -18.45 -4.68 -8.89
C PHE A 2 -16.94 -4.59 -9.20
N PHE A 3 -16.38 -3.37 -9.21
CA PHE A 3 -14.95 -3.19 -9.47
C PHE A 3 -14.04 -3.90 -8.46
N TYR A 4 -14.44 -3.99 -7.19
CA TYR A 4 -13.64 -4.71 -6.18
C TYR A 4 -13.56 -6.20 -6.48
N PHE A 5 -14.72 -6.81 -6.78
CA PHE A 5 -14.79 -8.21 -7.15
C PHE A 5 -13.98 -8.50 -8.42
N PHE A 6 -14.06 -7.59 -9.41
CA PHE A 6 -13.26 -7.66 -10.62
C PHE A 6 -11.74 -7.68 -10.32
N VAL A 7 -11.23 -6.77 -9.49
CA VAL A 7 -9.79 -6.75 -9.14
C VAL A 7 -9.35 -8.04 -8.45
N ILE A 8 -10.19 -8.59 -7.57
CA ILE A 8 -9.88 -9.85 -6.87
C ILE A 8 -9.80 -11.02 -7.86
N ILE A 9 -10.74 -11.11 -8.82
CA ILE A 9 -10.68 -12.13 -9.87
C ILE A 9 -9.39 -11.99 -10.69
N VAL A 10 -9.07 -10.77 -11.11
CA VAL A 10 -7.86 -10.47 -11.89
C VAL A 10 -6.59 -10.87 -11.12
N PHE A 11 -6.55 -10.63 -9.81
CA PHE A 11 -5.46 -11.08 -8.96
C PHE A 11 -5.31 -12.61 -8.98
N PHE A 12 -6.40 -13.37 -8.80
CA PHE A 12 -6.34 -14.83 -8.87
C PHE A 12 -5.90 -15.33 -10.25
N LEU A 13 -6.36 -14.70 -11.33
CA LEU A 13 -5.93 -15.04 -12.70
C LEU A 13 -4.42 -14.86 -12.88
N ASN A 14 -3.84 -13.78 -12.34
CA ASN A 14 -2.40 -13.53 -12.40
C ASN A 14 -1.57 -14.55 -11.62
N CYS A 15 -2.12 -15.18 -10.57
CA CYS A 15 -1.42 -16.22 -9.83
C CYS A 15 -1.25 -17.52 -10.64
N PHE A 16 -2.18 -17.82 -11.56
CA PHE A 16 -2.18 -19.11 -12.28
C PHE A 16 -1.53 -19.05 -13.66
N ILE A 17 -1.49 -17.87 -14.29
CA ILE A 17 -1.09 -17.75 -15.70
C ILE A 17 0.27 -17.07 -15.81
N CYS A 18 1.25 -17.78 -16.37
CA CYS A 18 2.60 -17.27 -16.63
C CYS A 18 2.77 -16.89 -18.11
N ASN A 19 2.03 -15.87 -18.57
CA ASN A 19 2.18 -15.34 -19.93
C ASN A 19 2.27 -13.82 -19.90
N ILE A 20 3.33 -13.28 -20.51
CA ILE A 20 3.63 -11.84 -20.57
C ILE A 20 2.49 -11.06 -21.24
N VAL A 21 1.92 -11.58 -22.33
CA VAL A 21 0.80 -10.93 -23.05
C VAL A 21 -0.45 -10.90 -22.17
N PHE A 22 -0.68 -11.97 -21.41
CA PHE A 22 -1.79 -12.06 -20.48
C PHE A 22 -1.63 -11.03 -19.33
N TRP A 23 -0.45 -10.95 -18.72
CA TRP A 23 -0.13 -9.95 -17.69
C TRP A 23 -0.32 -8.52 -18.22
N TRP A 24 0.14 -8.24 -19.44
CA TRP A 24 -0.05 -6.93 -20.06
C TRP A 24 -1.53 -6.58 -20.22
N SER A 25 -2.35 -7.53 -20.71
CA SER A 25 -3.79 -7.30 -20.89
C SER A 25 -4.48 -6.98 -19.56
N ILE A 26 -4.04 -7.61 -18.47
CA ILE A 26 -4.54 -7.33 -17.12
C ILE A 26 -4.12 -5.93 -16.66
N PHE A 27 -2.86 -5.54 -16.88
CA PHE A 27 -2.42 -4.20 -16.54
C PHE A 27 -3.22 -3.13 -17.28
N PHE A 28 -3.53 -3.36 -18.56
CA PHE A 28 -4.40 -2.49 -19.36
C PHE A 28 -5.83 -2.41 -18.79
N LEU A 29 -6.41 -3.53 -18.37
CA LEU A 29 -7.74 -3.51 -17.75
C LEU A 29 -7.75 -2.71 -16.44
N MET A 30 -6.68 -2.79 -15.66
CA MET A 30 -6.54 -2.08 -14.38
C MET A 30 -6.37 -0.58 -14.56
N THR A 31 -5.67 -0.14 -15.62
CA THR A 31 -5.54 1.29 -15.96
C THR A 31 -6.89 1.88 -16.37
N LEU A 32 -7.65 1.17 -17.23
CA LEU A 32 -8.99 1.60 -17.63
C LEU A 32 -9.93 1.73 -16.43
N VAL A 33 -9.97 0.72 -15.54
CA VAL A 33 -10.80 0.78 -14.31
C VAL A 33 -10.43 2.00 -13.47
N PHE A 34 -9.15 2.33 -13.34
CA PHE A 34 -8.72 3.52 -12.60
C PHE A 34 -9.22 4.83 -13.19
N VAL A 35 -9.14 4.96 -14.51
CA VAL A 35 -9.56 6.16 -15.23
C VAL A 35 -11.08 6.34 -15.10
N PHE A 36 -11.86 5.26 -15.18
CA PHE A 36 -13.31 5.32 -14.97
C PHE A 36 -13.68 5.78 -13.55
N LEU A 37 -12.97 5.31 -12.52
CA LEU A 37 -13.21 5.74 -11.13
C LEU A 37 -12.89 7.22 -10.92
N ASN A 38 -11.99 7.80 -11.72
CA ASN A 38 -11.50 9.17 -11.55
C ASN A 38 -11.94 10.14 -12.65
N PHE A 39 -13.02 9.84 -13.37
CA PHE A 39 -13.49 10.66 -14.48
C PHE A 39 -13.60 12.17 -14.15
N ASN A 40 -13.98 12.49 -12.91
CA ASN A 40 -14.15 13.88 -12.44
C ASN A 40 -12.82 14.64 -12.21
N ASN A 41 -11.69 13.95 -12.05
CA ASN A 41 -10.36 14.55 -11.87
C ASN A 41 -9.57 14.35 -13.17
N SER A 42 -9.87 15.17 -14.18
CA SER A 42 -9.41 14.97 -15.56
C SER A 42 -7.89 14.96 -15.71
N TYR A 43 -7.19 15.96 -15.15
CA TYR A 43 -5.76 16.13 -15.39
C TYR A 43 -4.90 14.97 -14.84
N SER A 44 -5.12 14.59 -13.57
CA SER A 44 -4.37 13.50 -12.95
C SER A 44 -4.68 12.13 -13.57
N SER A 45 -5.92 11.91 -14.02
CA SER A 45 -6.32 10.65 -14.65
C SER A 45 -5.71 10.48 -16.03
N ILE A 46 -5.67 11.55 -16.84
CA ILE A 46 -5.03 11.54 -18.16
C ILE A 46 -3.53 11.28 -18.01
N ASN A 47 -2.86 11.96 -17.08
CA ASN A 47 -1.43 11.74 -16.83
C ASN A 47 -1.13 10.30 -16.38
N TYR A 48 -1.99 9.72 -15.54
CA TYR A 48 -1.85 8.32 -15.14
C TYR A 48 -2.02 7.38 -16.33
N PHE A 49 -3.03 7.61 -17.18
CA PHE A 49 -3.28 6.78 -18.35
C PHE A 49 -2.10 6.78 -19.33
N ILE A 50 -1.64 7.98 -19.73
CA ILE A 50 -0.53 8.12 -20.70
C ILE A 50 0.73 7.40 -20.18
N PHE A 51 1.10 7.63 -18.91
CA PHE A 51 2.32 7.06 -18.36
C PHE A 51 2.23 5.53 -18.20
N GLN A 52 1.09 5.02 -17.74
CA GLN A 52 0.90 3.58 -17.54
C GLN A 52 0.80 2.79 -18.84
N GLU A 53 0.16 3.34 -19.87
CA GLU A 53 0.08 2.70 -21.18
C GLU A 53 1.45 2.65 -21.86
N PHE A 54 2.20 3.76 -21.80
CA PHE A 54 3.56 3.78 -22.30
C PHE A 54 4.44 2.71 -21.64
N LEU A 55 4.40 2.62 -20.30
CA LEU A 55 5.12 1.57 -19.58
C LEU A 55 4.56 0.16 -19.87
N GLY A 56 3.27 0.03 -20.19
CA GLY A 56 2.66 -1.24 -20.56
C GLY A 56 3.20 -1.77 -21.86
N LEU A 57 3.31 -0.91 -22.88
CA LEU A 57 3.90 -1.29 -24.15
C LEU A 57 5.39 -1.63 -24.00
N LEU A 58 6.14 -0.85 -23.19
CA LEU A 58 7.54 -1.16 -22.88
C LEU A 58 7.69 -2.52 -22.19
N PHE A 59 6.76 -2.89 -21.32
CA PHE A 59 6.77 -4.18 -20.63
C PHE A 59 6.69 -5.37 -21.61
N VAL A 60 5.87 -5.27 -22.66
CA VAL A 60 5.77 -6.31 -23.69
C VAL A 60 7.01 -6.34 -24.58
N PHE A 61 7.52 -5.16 -24.94
CA PHE A 61 8.69 -5.05 -25.81
C PHE A 61 9.96 -5.65 -25.18
N PHE A 62 10.20 -5.39 -23.89
CA PHE A 62 11.34 -5.91 -23.14
C PHE A 62 11.01 -7.25 -22.45
N SER A 63 10.58 -8.25 -23.21
CA SER A 63 10.31 -9.58 -22.68
C SER A 63 11.58 -10.27 -22.18
N PHE A 64 11.52 -10.89 -20.99
CA PHE A 64 12.52 -11.81 -20.42
C PHE A 64 13.87 -11.22 -19.97
N GLY A 65 13.89 -9.98 -19.49
CA GLY A 65 15.13 -9.36 -18.99
C GLY A 65 14.98 -8.62 -17.67
N VAL A 66 16.14 -8.22 -17.12
CA VAL A 66 16.27 -7.32 -15.96
C VAL A 66 15.49 -6.01 -16.17
N LEU A 67 15.40 -5.54 -17.42
CA LEU A 67 14.62 -4.36 -17.79
C LEU A 67 13.12 -4.54 -17.51
N GLN A 68 12.59 -5.75 -17.68
CA GLN A 68 11.18 -6.07 -17.40
C GLN A 68 10.86 -5.81 -15.93
N PHE A 69 11.78 -6.18 -15.03
CA PHE A 69 11.64 -5.93 -13.61
C PHE A 69 11.60 -4.43 -13.29
N PHE A 70 12.53 -3.64 -13.84
CA PHE A 70 12.53 -2.18 -13.64
C PHE A 70 11.28 -1.49 -14.18
N ILE A 71 10.73 -1.97 -15.31
CA ILE A 71 9.49 -1.43 -15.88
C ILE A 71 8.30 -1.69 -14.94
N ILE A 72 8.23 -2.87 -14.31
CA ILE A 72 7.17 -3.15 -13.33
C ILE A 72 7.34 -2.28 -12.09
N LEU A 73 8.57 -2.10 -11.59
CA LEU A 73 8.83 -1.18 -10.48
C LEU A 73 8.36 0.25 -10.80
N LEU A 74 8.63 0.72 -12.01
CA LEU A 74 8.14 2.01 -12.53
C LEU A 74 6.60 2.06 -12.56
N LYS A 75 5.94 1.02 -13.10
CA LYS A 75 4.48 0.94 -13.18
C LYS A 75 3.80 1.00 -11.82
N VAL A 76 4.34 0.28 -10.84
CA VAL A 76 3.76 0.26 -9.49
C VAL A 76 4.11 1.51 -8.70
N GLY A 77 5.12 2.28 -9.14
CA GLY A 77 5.60 3.46 -8.43
C GLY A 77 6.43 3.10 -7.20
N VAL A 78 7.17 1.99 -7.29
CA VAL A 78 8.08 1.51 -6.26
C VAL A 78 9.35 2.37 -6.28
N SER A 79 9.93 2.63 -5.12
CA SER A 79 11.16 3.43 -5.06
C SER A 79 12.31 2.71 -5.77
N PRO A 80 13.23 3.45 -6.44
CA PRO A 80 13.38 4.90 -6.44
C PRO A 80 12.46 5.66 -7.41
N PHE A 81 11.69 4.95 -8.25
CA PHE A 81 10.96 5.53 -9.38
C PHE A 81 9.56 6.08 -9.04
N HIS A 82 9.33 6.55 -7.82
CA HIS A 82 8.00 6.91 -7.32
C HIS A 82 7.56 8.35 -7.66
N PHE A 83 8.44 9.18 -8.25
CA PHE A 83 8.19 10.61 -8.43
C PHE A 83 6.99 10.92 -9.33
N TRP A 84 6.78 10.14 -10.39
CA TRP A 84 5.66 10.37 -11.30
C TRP A 84 4.31 10.16 -10.60
N CYS A 85 4.23 9.18 -9.69
CA CYS A 85 3.04 8.90 -8.90
C CYS A 85 2.67 10.04 -7.94
N LEU A 86 3.63 10.82 -7.45
CA LEU A 86 3.36 11.97 -6.56
C LEU A 86 2.46 13.01 -7.24
N ASN A 87 2.72 13.30 -8.52
CA ASN A 87 1.91 14.26 -9.29
C ASN A 87 0.46 13.78 -9.45
N ILE A 88 0.27 12.49 -9.70
CA ILE A 88 -1.07 11.89 -9.84
C ILE A 88 -1.77 11.85 -8.50
N PHE A 89 -1.08 11.41 -7.44
CA PHE A 89 -1.65 11.26 -6.11
C PHE A 89 -2.19 12.59 -5.57
N ASN A 90 -1.48 13.69 -5.78
CA ASN A 90 -1.90 15.01 -5.33
C ASN A 90 -3.26 15.45 -5.90
N GLY A 91 -3.67 15.00 -7.09
CA GLY A 91 -4.99 15.34 -7.64
C GLY A 91 -6.12 14.37 -7.28
N LEU A 92 -5.85 13.22 -6.66
CA LEU A 92 -6.87 12.24 -6.26
C LEU A 92 -7.56 12.65 -4.95
N SER A 93 -8.84 12.40 -4.77
CA SER A 93 -9.55 12.72 -3.51
C SER A 93 -10.45 11.57 -3.07
N GLY A 94 -10.67 11.45 -1.76
CA GLY A 94 -11.55 10.46 -1.14
C GLY A 94 -11.21 9.02 -1.53
N PHE A 95 -12.23 8.26 -1.92
CA PHE A 95 -12.13 6.84 -2.28
C PHE A 95 -11.04 6.50 -3.30
N SER A 96 -10.76 7.41 -4.23
CA SER A 96 -9.75 7.20 -5.27
C SER A 96 -8.32 7.16 -4.73
N THR A 97 -8.04 7.85 -3.60
CA THR A 97 -6.73 7.76 -2.95
C THR A 97 -6.52 6.38 -2.36
N PHE A 98 -7.53 5.82 -1.69
CA PHE A 98 -7.51 4.46 -1.17
C PHE A 98 -7.31 3.44 -2.30
N TRP A 99 -8.08 3.55 -3.38
CA TRP A 99 -7.98 2.65 -4.52
C TRP A 99 -6.58 2.66 -5.15
N PHE A 100 -5.99 3.85 -5.31
CA PHE A 100 -4.65 4.01 -5.87
C PHE A 100 -3.57 3.36 -5.01
N LEU A 101 -3.68 3.49 -3.68
CA LEU A 101 -2.67 2.97 -2.76
C LEU A 101 -2.72 1.44 -2.61
N THR A 102 -3.90 0.83 -2.76
CA THR A 102 -4.13 -0.60 -2.48
C THR A 102 -4.45 -1.41 -3.75
N PHE A 103 -5.63 -1.20 -4.33
CA PHE A 103 -6.18 -2.01 -5.42
C PHE A 103 -5.39 -1.92 -6.72
N GLN A 104 -4.72 -0.80 -6.98
CA GLN A 104 -3.83 -0.71 -8.14
C GLN A 104 -2.56 -1.54 -7.97
N LYS A 105 -2.06 -1.78 -6.77
CA LYS A 105 -0.81 -2.55 -6.55
C LYS A 105 -1.05 -4.07 -6.55
N LEU A 106 -2.26 -4.51 -6.19
CA LEU A 106 -2.70 -5.91 -6.12
C LEU A 106 -2.29 -6.80 -7.32
N PRO A 107 -2.65 -6.48 -8.57
CA PRO A 107 -2.40 -7.36 -9.72
C PRO A 107 -0.90 -7.52 -10.04
N TYR A 108 -0.05 -6.58 -9.62
CA TYR A 108 1.38 -6.64 -9.88
C TYR A 108 2.12 -7.60 -8.93
N PHE A 109 1.53 -7.87 -7.77
CA PHE A 109 2.19 -8.65 -6.71
C PHE A 109 2.49 -10.11 -7.13
N PRO A 110 1.58 -10.85 -7.79
CA PRO A 110 1.91 -12.17 -8.35
C PRO A 110 2.91 -12.09 -9.50
N VAL A 111 2.82 -11.06 -10.36
CA VAL A 111 3.74 -10.91 -11.50
C VAL A 111 5.18 -10.71 -11.03
N PHE A 112 5.34 -9.91 -9.99
CA PHE A 112 6.61 -9.74 -9.28
C PHE A 112 7.19 -11.10 -8.88
N SER A 113 6.41 -11.97 -8.23
CA SER A 113 6.87 -13.29 -7.81
C SER A 113 7.49 -14.18 -8.91
N PHE A 114 7.08 -13.99 -10.17
CA PHE A 114 7.58 -14.76 -11.31
C PHE A 114 8.83 -14.18 -11.98
N ILE A 115 9.03 -12.86 -11.94
CA ILE A 115 10.11 -12.16 -12.67
C ILE A 115 11.32 -11.89 -11.76
N PHE A 116 11.19 -12.11 -10.46
CA PHE A 116 12.21 -11.74 -9.50
C PHE A 116 13.49 -12.58 -9.57
N ASP A 117 14.63 -11.87 -9.52
CA ASP A 117 15.97 -12.39 -9.22
C ASP A 117 16.49 -11.87 -7.87
N TYR A 118 17.35 -12.65 -7.20
CA TYR A 118 17.97 -12.27 -5.91
C TYR A 118 18.83 -10.99 -5.98
N SER A 119 19.35 -10.63 -7.15
CA SER A 119 20.17 -9.42 -7.35
C SER A 119 19.40 -8.13 -7.05
N PHE A 120 18.07 -8.15 -7.18
CA PHE A 120 17.21 -6.98 -6.96
C PHE A 120 16.98 -6.64 -5.49
N PHE A 121 17.35 -7.51 -4.56
CA PHE A 121 17.24 -7.26 -3.13
C PHE A 121 17.95 -5.96 -2.72
N PHE A 122 19.21 -5.79 -3.12
CA PHE A 122 19.99 -4.58 -2.78
C PHE A 122 19.37 -3.32 -3.38
N PHE A 123 18.78 -3.42 -4.56
CA PHE A 123 18.11 -2.30 -5.21
C PHE A 123 16.89 -1.83 -4.41
N LEU A 124 16.09 -2.76 -3.88
CA LEU A 124 14.92 -2.42 -3.04
C LEU A 124 15.32 -1.83 -1.69
N VAL A 125 16.41 -2.32 -1.08
CA VAL A 125 16.97 -1.72 0.15
C VAL A 125 17.45 -0.29 -0.12
N PHE A 126 18.16 -0.05 -1.23
CA PHE A 126 18.56 1.31 -1.62
C PHE A 126 17.34 2.21 -1.85
N GLY A 127 16.28 1.69 -2.47
CA GLY A 127 15.02 2.38 -2.63
C GLY A 127 14.38 2.82 -1.31
N ILE A 128 14.42 1.98 -0.27
CA ILE A 128 13.92 2.33 1.07
C ILE A 128 14.71 3.49 1.67
N ILE A 129 16.04 3.49 1.55
CA ILE A 129 16.88 4.60 2.01
C ILE A 129 16.49 5.90 1.30
N PHE A 130 16.25 5.83 -0.02
CA PHE A 130 15.81 6.96 -0.81
C PHE A 130 14.43 7.50 -0.38
N CYS A 131 13.49 6.62 0.00
CA CYS A 131 12.21 7.03 0.57
C CYS A 131 12.38 7.82 1.87
N TYR A 132 13.27 7.39 2.77
CA TYR A 132 13.54 8.13 4.01
C TYR A 132 14.12 9.52 3.73
N PHE A 133 15.05 9.62 2.78
CA PHE A 133 15.55 10.94 2.37
C PHE A 133 14.42 11.83 1.83
N ASN A 134 13.52 11.28 1.02
CA ASN A 134 12.41 12.04 0.45
C ASN A 134 11.37 12.47 1.50
N LEU A 135 11.16 11.69 2.57
CA LEU A 135 10.27 12.09 3.66
C LEU A 135 10.70 13.42 4.32
N PHE A 136 12.01 13.70 4.42
CA PHE A 136 12.50 14.96 4.98
C PHE A 136 12.17 16.19 4.13
N PHE A 137 12.06 16.03 2.80
CA PHE A 137 11.82 17.14 1.87
C PHE A 137 10.34 17.41 1.58
N CYS A 138 9.45 16.53 2.04
CA CYS A 138 8.04 16.63 1.73
C CYS A 138 7.32 17.66 2.60
N LYS A 139 6.54 18.54 1.96
CA LYS A 139 5.83 19.63 2.64
C LYS A 139 4.36 19.32 2.88
N SER A 140 3.72 18.48 2.06
CA SER A 140 2.30 18.17 2.19
C SER A 140 2.08 16.82 2.87
N PHE A 141 1.12 16.75 3.80
CA PHE A 141 0.75 15.50 4.48
C PHE A 141 0.37 14.40 3.49
N LYS A 142 -0.35 14.77 2.43
CA LYS A 142 -0.71 13.85 1.35
C LYS A 142 0.52 13.24 0.66
N SER A 143 1.57 14.03 0.40
CA SER A 143 2.82 13.49 -0.14
C SER A 143 3.55 12.58 0.86
N MET A 144 3.47 12.87 2.17
CA MET A 144 4.04 12.01 3.22
C MET A 144 3.32 10.66 3.31
N VAL A 145 1.98 10.65 3.24
CA VAL A 145 1.16 9.42 3.18
C VAL A 145 1.52 8.58 1.96
N PHE A 146 1.72 9.21 0.81
CA PHE A 146 2.15 8.48 -0.38
C PHE A 146 3.52 7.85 -0.20
N ILE A 147 4.53 8.60 0.27
CA ILE A 147 5.91 8.08 0.36
C ILE A 147 6.02 6.97 1.40
N SER A 148 5.36 7.10 2.54
CA SER A 148 5.29 6.04 3.55
C SER A 148 4.57 4.78 3.03
N SER A 149 3.57 4.94 2.15
CA SER A 149 2.94 3.82 1.44
C SER A 149 3.88 3.13 0.42
N VAL A 150 4.82 3.87 -0.16
CA VAL A 150 5.84 3.32 -1.08
C VAL A 150 6.90 2.59 -0.28
N GLU A 151 7.33 3.16 0.85
CA GLU A 151 8.27 2.54 1.76
C GLU A 151 7.77 1.18 2.26
N SER A 152 6.54 1.13 2.79
CA SER A 152 5.91 -0.11 3.24
C SER A 152 5.75 -1.13 2.11
N PHE A 153 5.45 -0.68 0.88
CA PHE A 153 5.38 -1.59 -0.26
C PHE A 153 6.74 -2.18 -0.64
N ASN A 154 7.85 -1.43 -0.54
CA ASN A 154 9.19 -2.00 -0.74
C ASN A 154 9.48 -3.13 0.25
N TRP A 155 9.11 -2.95 1.52
CA TRP A 155 9.30 -3.98 2.54
C TRP A 155 8.44 -5.22 2.26
N LEU A 156 7.23 -5.04 1.71
CA LEU A 156 6.39 -6.15 1.23
C LEU A 156 7.01 -6.89 0.03
N LEU A 157 7.68 -6.17 -0.88
CA LEU A 157 8.43 -6.82 -1.95
C LEU A 157 9.65 -7.58 -1.40
N ILE A 158 10.30 -7.05 -0.37
CA ILE A 158 11.40 -7.77 0.30
C ILE A 158 10.92 -9.07 0.94
N SER A 159 9.76 -9.06 1.62
CA SER A 159 9.22 -10.29 2.21
C SER A 159 8.83 -11.33 1.16
N LEU A 160 8.36 -10.91 -0.02
CA LEU A 160 8.15 -11.81 -1.15
C LEU A 160 9.41 -12.57 -1.57
N PHE A 161 10.60 -11.96 -1.50
CA PHE A 161 11.85 -12.67 -1.82
C PHE A 161 12.15 -13.81 -0.85
N SER A 162 11.79 -13.63 0.42
CA SER A 162 12.05 -14.63 1.45
C SER A 162 11.09 -15.82 1.34
N SER A 163 9.78 -15.56 1.23
CA SER A 163 8.80 -16.60 0.96
C SER A 163 7.52 -16.03 0.35
N LEU A 164 7.01 -16.70 -0.69
CA LEU A 164 5.82 -16.27 -1.41
C LEU A 164 4.60 -16.19 -0.50
N PHE A 165 4.36 -17.24 0.30
CA PHE A 165 3.19 -17.32 1.18
C PHE A 165 3.19 -16.16 2.18
N SER A 166 4.30 -15.93 2.89
CA SER A 166 4.34 -14.84 3.88
C SER A 166 4.18 -13.46 3.27
N GLY A 167 4.76 -13.24 2.09
CA GLY A 167 4.54 -12.01 1.31
C GLY A 167 3.06 -11.79 1.01
N PHE A 168 2.35 -12.81 0.51
CA PHE A 168 0.91 -12.72 0.25
C PHE A 168 0.08 -12.42 1.51
N PHE A 169 0.39 -13.04 2.65
CA PHE A 169 -0.31 -12.75 3.91
C PHE A 169 -0.10 -11.31 4.38
N LEU A 170 1.14 -10.82 4.37
CA LEU A 170 1.42 -9.43 4.73
C LEU A 170 0.76 -8.44 3.77
N PHE A 171 0.65 -8.79 2.50
CA PHE A 171 0.04 -7.93 1.52
C PHE A 171 -1.48 -7.84 1.70
N LEU A 172 -2.17 -8.96 1.95
CA LEU A 172 -3.59 -8.95 2.33
C LEU A 172 -3.82 -8.14 3.60
N TYR A 173 -2.92 -8.30 4.58
CA TYR A 173 -2.95 -7.50 5.78
C TYR A 173 -2.79 -6.00 5.49
N TYR A 174 -1.82 -5.61 4.66
CA TYR A 174 -1.65 -4.22 4.25
C TYR A 174 -2.93 -3.62 3.62
N VAL A 175 -3.58 -4.36 2.72
CA VAL A 175 -4.85 -3.93 2.10
C VAL A 175 -5.95 -3.78 3.15
N PHE A 176 -6.08 -4.75 4.06
CA PHE A 176 -7.07 -4.71 5.14
C PHE A 176 -6.90 -3.46 5.99
N VAL A 177 -5.68 -3.15 6.42
CA VAL A 177 -5.49 -2.01 7.30
C VAL A 177 -5.67 -0.68 6.57
N MET A 178 -5.15 -0.54 5.36
CA MET A 178 -5.36 0.67 4.56
C MET A 178 -6.85 1.00 4.33
N PHE A 179 -7.73 0.00 4.34
CA PHE A 179 -9.17 0.19 4.24
C PHE A 179 -9.77 0.88 5.47
N PHE A 180 -9.26 0.59 6.67
CA PHE A 180 -9.71 1.25 7.91
C PHE A 180 -9.13 2.65 8.09
N LEU A 181 -7.94 2.89 7.55
CA LEU A 181 -7.21 4.13 7.81
C LEU A 181 -7.68 5.31 6.99
N LEU A 182 -7.95 5.08 5.71
CA LEU A 182 -8.19 6.19 4.82
C LEU A 182 -9.61 6.70 4.99
N ASP A 183 -9.70 7.81 5.72
CA ASP A 183 -10.91 8.61 5.81
C ASP A 183 -11.41 8.99 4.42
N TYR A 184 -12.58 8.46 4.08
CA TYR A 184 -13.27 8.77 2.84
C TYR A 184 -13.83 10.21 2.80
N SER A 185 -13.70 10.97 3.89
CA SER A 185 -14.42 12.22 4.14
C SER A 185 -13.60 13.51 3.93
N SER A 186 -12.56 13.51 3.10
CA SER A 186 -11.96 14.79 2.69
C SER A 186 -12.66 15.36 1.46
N THR A 187 -13.66 16.20 1.72
CA THR A 187 -14.08 17.20 0.73
C THR A 187 -12.88 18.08 0.38
N LYS A 188 -12.62 18.24 -0.92
CA LYS A 188 -11.55 19.04 -1.53
C LYS A 188 -11.46 20.42 -0.88
N GLY A 189 -10.58 20.62 0.11
CA GLY A 189 -10.39 21.97 0.66
C GLY A 189 -9.60 22.07 1.95
N TYR A 190 -9.74 21.10 2.85
CA TYR A 190 -9.01 21.14 4.12
C TYR A 190 -8.30 19.81 4.39
N ASP A 191 -6.98 19.90 4.52
CA ASP A 191 -6.09 18.81 4.92
C ASP A 191 -6.27 18.46 6.41
N PHE A 192 -7.50 18.17 6.82
CA PHE A 192 -7.75 17.55 8.12
C PHE A 192 -7.66 16.04 7.94
N TYR A 193 -6.44 15.53 7.92
CA TYR A 193 -6.20 14.11 8.12
C TYR A 193 -6.22 13.80 9.61
N ASN A 194 -6.82 12.67 9.98
CA ASN A 194 -6.78 12.19 11.36
C ASN A 194 -5.32 11.99 11.77
N TRP A 195 -4.99 12.47 12.96
CA TRP A 195 -3.67 12.27 13.59
C TRP A 195 -3.31 10.78 13.73
N GLU A 196 -4.30 9.87 13.70
CA GLU A 196 -4.11 8.42 13.57
C GLU A 196 -3.25 8.08 12.34
N LEU A 197 -3.61 8.61 11.16
CA LEU A 197 -2.84 8.45 9.93
C LEU A 197 -1.41 8.94 10.10
N VAL A 198 -1.22 10.05 10.81
CA VAL A 198 0.11 10.61 11.05
C VAL A 198 0.96 9.67 11.90
N PHE A 199 0.43 9.12 13.00
CA PHE A 199 1.18 8.18 13.85
C PHE A 199 1.54 6.88 13.14
N LEU A 200 0.67 6.40 12.26
CA LEU A 200 0.91 5.18 11.47
C LEU A 200 2.00 5.36 10.43
N PHE A 201 2.00 6.50 9.74
CA PHE A 201 2.97 6.76 8.70
C PHE A 201 4.31 7.29 9.25
N MET A 202 4.35 7.75 10.51
CA MET A 202 5.60 8.06 11.23
C MET A 202 6.31 6.83 11.82
N ASN A 203 5.88 5.61 11.46
CA ASN A 203 6.51 4.37 11.92
C ASN A 203 6.56 4.26 13.46
N PHE A 204 5.53 4.70 14.17
CA PHE A 204 5.45 4.55 15.62
C PHE A 204 5.57 3.06 16.00
N PRO A 205 6.27 2.69 17.08
CA PRO A 205 6.41 1.29 17.47
C PRO A 205 5.03 0.63 17.57
N MET A 206 4.94 -0.62 17.09
CA MET A 206 3.71 -1.42 17.00
C MET A 206 2.63 -0.86 16.01
N THR A 207 3.03 -0.09 14.99
CA THR A 207 2.15 0.25 13.84
C THR A 207 2.39 -0.64 12.62
N ILE A 208 1.50 -0.63 11.63
CA ILE A 208 1.55 -1.50 10.43
C ILE A 208 2.92 -1.49 9.77
N THR A 209 3.48 -0.29 9.56
CA THR A 209 4.73 -0.11 8.85
C THR A 209 5.90 -0.69 9.65
N PHE A 210 5.85 -0.59 10.98
CA PHE A 210 6.79 -1.26 11.89
C PHE A 210 6.67 -2.79 11.85
N PHE A 211 5.44 -3.32 11.77
CA PHE A 211 5.22 -4.77 11.67
C PHE A 211 5.71 -5.36 10.37
N ILE A 212 5.40 -4.72 9.23
CA ILE A 212 5.92 -5.15 7.94
C ILE A 212 7.46 -5.17 7.98
N LYS A 213 8.11 -4.18 8.62
CA LYS A 213 9.57 -4.12 8.78
C LYS A 213 10.11 -5.28 9.62
N ILE A 214 9.68 -5.42 10.87
CA ILE A 214 10.16 -6.50 11.73
C ILE A 214 9.97 -7.84 11.04
N PHE A 215 8.80 -8.04 10.44
CA PHE A 215 8.49 -9.29 9.80
C PHE A 215 9.37 -9.59 8.59
N SER A 216 9.53 -8.61 7.68
CA SER A 216 10.41 -8.77 6.52
C SER A 216 11.85 -9.09 6.94
N ILE A 217 12.31 -8.54 8.07
CA ILE A 217 13.64 -8.79 8.63
C ILE A 217 13.72 -10.20 9.24
N ILE A 218 12.74 -10.60 10.05
CA ILE A 218 12.65 -11.94 10.66
C ILE A 218 12.65 -13.03 9.60
N PHE A 219 11.92 -12.81 8.50
CA PHE A 219 11.84 -13.75 7.40
C PHE A 219 13.13 -13.81 6.60
N PHE A 220 13.80 -12.68 6.39
CA PHE A 220 15.14 -12.69 5.79
C PHE A 220 16.14 -13.49 6.64
N PHE A 221 16.03 -13.44 7.97
CA PHE A 221 16.84 -14.23 8.89
C PHE A 221 16.31 -15.65 9.15
N ASN A 222 15.27 -16.10 8.43
CA ASN A 222 14.68 -17.45 8.51
C ASN A 222 14.23 -17.90 9.92
N ILE A 223 13.90 -16.96 10.82
CA ILE A 223 13.34 -17.30 12.14
C ILE A 223 11.84 -17.56 11.94
N SER A 224 11.52 -18.78 11.51
CA SER A 224 10.18 -19.14 11.05
C SER A 224 9.34 -19.71 12.18
N SER A 225 8.28 -18.97 12.56
CA SER A 225 7.06 -19.63 13.01
C SER A 225 5.83 -18.84 12.58
N PHE A 226 4.82 -19.57 12.07
CA PHE A 226 3.49 -19.04 11.77
C PHE A 226 2.81 -18.42 13.00
N TYR A 227 3.16 -18.87 14.19
CA TYR A 227 2.66 -18.30 15.45
C TYR A 227 3.20 -16.90 15.70
N LEU A 228 4.46 -16.62 15.33
CA LEU A 228 5.05 -15.28 15.43
C LEU A 228 4.33 -14.29 14.50
N LEU A 229 3.88 -14.71 13.31
CA LEU A 229 3.01 -13.89 12.45
C LEU A 229 1.72 -13.49 13.17
N PHE A 230 1.02 -14.49 13.70
CA PHE A 230 -0.31 -14.28 14.24
C PHE A 230 -0.27 -13.38 15.48
N VAL A 231 0.71 -13.59 16.36
CA VAL A 231 0.92 -12.76 17.56
C VAL A 231 1.30 -11.33 17.18
N LEU A 232 2.18 -11.15 16.19
CA LEU A 232 2.54 -9.81 15.71
C LEU A 232 1.35 -9.11 15.02
N PHE A 233 0.49 -9.83 14.28
CA PHE A 233 -0.73 -9.23 13.71
C PHE A 233 -1.69 -8.71 14.79
N LEU A 234 -1.87 -9.46 15.88
CA LEU A 234 -2.71 -9.04 17.00
C LEU A 234 -2.18 -7.74 17.64
N MET A 235 -0.86 -7.61 17.78
CA MET A 235 -0.23 -6.44 18.40
C MET A 235 -0.39 -5.14 17.61
N VAL A 236 -0.73 -5.18 16.31
CA VAL A 236 -1.03 -3.94 15.56
C VAL A 236 -2.44 -3.46 15.85
N PHE A 237 -3.38 -4.39 15.94
CA PHE A 237 -4.77 -4.08 16.25
C PHE A 237 -4.92 -3.47 17.65
N SER A 238 -4.06 -3.88 18.59
CA SER A 238 -4.03 -3.25 19.91
C SER A 238 -3.55 -1.79 19.85
N VAL A 239 -2.56 -1.44 19.02
CA VAL A 239 -2.14 -0.04 18.88
C VAL A 239 -3.17 0.83 18.17
N PHE A 240 -3.91 0.30 17.20
CA PHE A 240 -5.06 1.02 16.65
C PHE A 240 -6.06 1.37 17.75
N SER A 241 -6.41 0.39 18.57
CA SER A 241 -7.37 0.58 19.65
C SER A 241 -6.85 1.53 20.75
N PHE A 242 -5.55 1.52 21.08
CA PHE A 242 -4.94 2.48 22.00
C PHE A 242 -4.88 3.88 21.39
N GLY A 243 -4.57 3.99 20.09
CA GLY A 243 -4.64 5.23 19.32
C GLY A 243 -6.04 5.86 19.42
N PHE A 244 -7.09 5.11 19.09
CA PHE A 244 -8.48 5.56 19.24
C PHE A 244 -8.81 6.01 20.67
N TRP A 245 -8.28 5.33 21.69
CA TRP A 245 -8.48 5.74 23.09
C TRP A 245 -7.77 7.05 23.41
N PHE A 246 -6.52 7.24 22.99
CA PHE A 246 -5.81 8.51 23.12
C PHE A 246 -6.52 9.64 22.38
N PHE A 247 -7.09 9.40 21.20
CA PHE A 247 -7.88 10.39 20.48
C PHE A 247 -9.19 10.72 21.17
N ASN A 248 -9.94 9.72 21.67
CA ASN A 248 -11.16 9.97 22.44
C ASN A 248 -10.87 10.73 23.75
N VAL A 249 -9.73 10.50 24.38
CA VAL A 249 -9.27 11.27 25.55
C VAL A 249 -8.81 12.68 25.17
N GLY A 250 -8.14 12.84 24.03
CA GLY A 250 -7.72 14.14 23.49
C GLY A 250 -8.90 15.02 23.05
N LEU A 251 -9.92 14.42 22.43
CA LEU A 251 -11.13 15.10 21.94
C LEU A 251 -12.12 15.45 23.07
N LYS A 252 -11.98 14.87 24.28
CA LYS A 252 -12.75 15.33 25.45
C LYS A 252 -12.49 16.80 25.79
N PHE A 253 -11.34 17.37 25.38
CA PHE A 253 -11.00 18.76 25.63
C PHE A 253 -11.38 19.72 24.48
N SER A 254 -11.71 19.22 23.29
CA SER A 254 -12.10 20.02 22.13
C SER A 254 -13.38 19.48 21.50
N TYR A 255 -14.47 19.54 22.26
CA TYR A 255 -15.80 19.31 21.74
C TYR A 255 -16.06 20.25 20.56
N TYR A 256 -16.21 19.67 19.37
CA TYR A 256 -17.15 20.00 18.28
C TYR A 256 -16.54 19.50 16.97
N GLY A 257 -16.86 18.27 16.55
CA GLY A 257 -16.75 17.92 15.13
C GLY A 257 -16.37 16.49 14.72
N PHE A 258 -15.93 15.61 15.63
CA PHE A 258 -15.57 14.24 15.24
C PHE A 258 -16.66 13.24 15.66
N TYR A 259 -17.72 13.14 14.86
CA TYR A 259 -18.82 12.20 15.09
C TYR A 259 -18.73 10.89 14.29
N ASN A 260 -17.67 10.66 13.50
CA ASN A 260 -17.77 9.68 12.42
C ASN A 260 -17.20 8.27 12.67
N PHE A 261 -16.53 7.97 13.80
CA PHE A 261 -15.93 6.63 13.97
C PHE A 261 -16.15 5.96 15.33
N SER A 262 -17.31 6.19 15.96
CA SER A 262 -17.68 5.45 17.17
C SER A 262 -17.86 3.94 16.93
N PHE A 263 -18.24 3.51 15.72
CA PHE A 263 -18.49 2.10 15.42
C PHE A 263 -17.20 1.25 15.31
N PHE A 264 -16.13 1.78 14.69
CA PHE A 264 -14.87 1.03 14.56
C PHE A 264 -14.15 0.84 15.90
N TYR A 265 -14.32 1.78 16.84
CA TYR A 265 -13.84 1.60 18.21
C TYR A 265 -14.38 0.30 18.85
N PHE A 266 -15.67 0.00 18.66
CA PHE A 266 -16.29 -1.22 19.19
C PHE A 266 -15.78 -2.51 18.53
N VAL A 267 -15.31 -2.45 17.28
CA VAL A 267 -14.73 -3.61 16.58
C VAL A 267 -13.29 -3.86 17.04
N PHE A 268 -12.52 -2.81 17.32
CA PHE A 268 -11.12 -2.93 17.74
C PHE A 268 -10.94 -3.16 19.24
N PHE A 269 -11.91 -2.76 20.08
CA PHE A 269 -11.86 -2.96 21.53
C PHE A 269 -11.70 -4.44 21.97
N PRO A 270 -12.43 -5.43 21.42
CA PRO A 270 -12.26 -6.83 21.81
C PRO A 270 -10.90 -7.42 21.38
N LEU A 271 -10.25 -6.85 20.35
CA LEU A 271 -8.93 -7.31 19.90
C LEU A 271 -7.80 -6.92 20.89
N MET A 272 -7.99 -5.90 21.75
CA MET A 272 -7.03 -5.60 22.83
C MET A 272 -6.83 -6.78 23.77
N PHE A 273 -7.91 -7.49 24.11
CA PHE A 273 -7.87 -8.55 25.12
C PHE A 273 -7.16 -9.81 24.62
N PHE A 274 -7.12 -10.03 23.31
CA PHE A 274 -6.35 -11.13 22.71
C PHE A 274 -4.83 -10.91 22.76
N CYS A 275 -4.35 -9.68 22.99
CA CYS A 275 -2.91 -9.41 23.14
C CYS A 275 -2.37 -9.61 24.57
N LEU A 276 -3.25 -9.79 25.55
CA LEU A 276 -2.87 -9.98 26.95
C LEU A 276 -2.68 -11.46 27.34
N PHE A 277 -2.95 -12.38 26.42
CA PHE A 277 -2.69 -13.82 26.53
C PHE A 277 -1.65 -14.24 25.49
#